data_AF-A0A9D5TEA6-F1
#
_entry.id   AF-A0A9D5TEA6-F1
#
_cell.length_a   1.000
_cell.length_b   1.000
_cell.length_c   1.000
_cell.angle_alpha   90.00
_cell.angle_beta   90.00
_cell.angle_gamma   90.00
#
_symmetry.space_group_name_H-M   'P 1'
#
loop_
_entity.id
_entity.type
_entity.pdbx_description
1 polymer ?
#
loop_
_entity_poly.entity_id
_entity_poly.type
_entity_poly.pdbx_seq_one_letter_code
_entity_poly.pdbx_strand_id
1 'polypeptide(L)'
;MTQGEKTIYFKDAIGVQYKPSSIADGYIQIETAAGGVSTSNSQYSGENAIQFSGKKSNEEAEIIVAYIRKQIEEIKNAPVGGIVQQVSAAEELKNFKELLDMGVITQEEFDAKKNKLLGL
;
A
#
# COMPACT_ATOMS: atom_id res chain seq x y z
N MET A 1 26.16 19.69 -11.95
CA MET A 1 25.22 19.54 -10.82
C MET A 1 24.86 18.08 -10.75
N THR A 2 25.34 17.35 -9.75
CA THR A 2 24.92 15.96 -9.52
C THR A 2 23.46 15.98 -9.13
N GLN A 3 22.58 15.42 -9.97
CA GLN A 3 21.20 15.16 -9.58
C GLN A 3 21.26 14.31 -8.30
N GLY A 4 20.58 14.77 -7.25
CA GLY A 4 20.51 14.04 -5.99
C GLY A 4 19.75 12.72 -6.13
N GLU A 5 19.79 11.92 -5.08
CA GLU A 5 18.96 10.71 -4.97
C GLU A 5 17.54 11.07 -4.52
N LYS A 6 16.55 10.39 -5.08
CA LYS A 6 15.15 10.50 -4.66
C LYS A 6 14.61 9.13 -4.28
N THR A 7 14.03 9.03 -3.10
CA THR A 7 13.43 7.80 -2.57
C THR A 7 11.92 7.98 -2.43
N ILE A 8 11.16 7.02 -2.95
CA ILE A 8 9.71 6.91 -2.74
C ILE A 8 9.47 5.60 -2.00
N TYR A 9 8.91 5.68 -0.79
CA TYR A 9 8.55 4.48 -0.04
C TYR A 9 7.26 3.87 -0.60
N PHE A 10 7.16 2.53 -0.63
CA PHE A 10 5.95 1.86 -1.10
C PHE A 10 4.69 2.23 -0.29
N LYS A 11 4.83 2.58 0.99
CA LYS A 11 3.73 3.08 1.83
C LYS A 11 3.12 4.41 1.35
N ASP A 12 3.92 5.20 0.64
CA ASP A 12 3.54 6.52 0.12
C ASP A 12 3.12 6.45 -1.36
N ALA A 13 3.31 5.28 -2.00
CA ALA A 13 2.89 4.99 -3.36
C ALA A 13 1.43 4.55 -3.38
N ILE A 14 0.61 5.29 -4.12
CA ILE A 14 -0.83 4.99 -4.28
C ILE A 14 -1.12 4.22 -5.57
N GLY A 15 -0.17 4.21 -6.52
CA GLY A 15 -0.31 3.58 -7.82
C GLY A 15 0.98 3.57 -8.64
N VAL A 16 0.92 2.94 -9.80
CA VAL A 16 1.99 2.92 -10.80
C VAL A 16 1.42 2.97 -12.21
N GLN A 17 1.87 3.95 -12.99
CA GLN A 17 1.55 4.10 -14.40
C GLN A 17 2.68 3.51 -15.24
N TYR A 18 2.33 2.75 -16.28
CA TYR A 18 3.28 2.12 -17.18
C TYR A 18 2.92 2.43 -18.62
N LYS A 19 3.91 2.86 -19.40
CA LYS A 19 3.82 2.96 -20.86
C LYS A 19 5.00 2.18 -21.47
N PRO A 20 4.76 1.17 -22.32
CA PRO A 20 5.84 0.45 -22.99
C PRO A 20 6.58 1.36 -23.97
N SER A 21 7.85 1.05 -24.22
CA SER A 21 8.62 1.70 -25.28
C SER A 21 8.23 1.15 -26.64
N SER A 22 8.07 2.05 -27.61
CA SER A 22 7.76 1.72 -29.01
C SER A 22 8.66 2.54 -29.95
N ILE A 23 8.10 3.52 -30.68
CA ILE A 23 8.86 4.55 -31.41
C ILE A 23 9.37 5.60 -30.43
N ALA A 24 8.59 5.87 -29.38
CA ALA A 24 8.96 6.75 -28.28
C ALA A 24 9.42 5.94 -27.06
N ASP A 25 10.11 6.61 -26.15
CA ASP A 25 10.53 6.05 -24.86
C ASP A 25 9.32 5.64 -24.01
N GLY A 26 9.49 4.52 -23.33
CA GLY A 26 8.58 4.03 -22.31
C GLY A 26 8.87 4.69 -20.95
N TYR A 27 7.94 4.51 -20.01
CA TYR A 27 8.16 4.95 -18.64
C TYR A 27 7.42 4.08 -17.62
N ILE A 28 7.97 4.04 -16.41
CA ILE A 28 7.31 3.58 -15.19
C ILE A 28 7.22 4.80 -14.28
N GLN A 29 6.02 5.23 -13.91
CA GLN A 29 5.81 6.39 -13.06
C GLN A 29 5.11 5.98 -11.76
N ILE A 30 5.71 6.33 -10.62
CA ILE A 30 5.13 6.10 -9.31
C ILE A 30 4.18 7.24 -8.96
N GLU A 31 2.92 6.89 -8.68
CA GLU A 31 1.91 7.85 -8.25
C GLU A 31 1.92 7.96 -6.74
N THR A 32 2.00 9.19 -6.22
CA THR A 32 1.94 9.50 -4.79
C THR A 32 0.77 10.47 -4.53
N ALA A 33 0.25 10.47 -3.30
CA ALA A 33 -0.91 11.31 -2.93
C ALA A 33 -0.65 12.82 -3.03
N ALA A 34 0.61 13.25 -3.04
CA ALA A 34 1.00 14.66 -3.18
C ALA A 34 0.65 15.27 -4.55
N GLY A 35 0.26 14.44 -5.54
CA GLY A 35 0.05 14.87 -6.90
C GLY A 35 1.38 15.21 -7.58
N GLY A 36 1.62 14.63 -8.77
CA GLY A 36 2.78 15.02 -9.56
C GLY A 36 2.61 16.46 -10.04
N VAL A 37 3.26 17.43 -9.38
CA VAL A 37 3.45 18.75 -9.98
C VAL A 37 4.42 18.57 -11.15
N SER A 38 3.89 18.58 -12.37
CA SER A 38 4.70 18.64 -13.58
C SER A 38 5.30 20.04 -13.71
N THR A 39 6.44 20.28 -13.05
CA THR A 39 7.08 21.61 -12.98
C THR A 39 7.87 21.99 -14.24
N SER A 40 7.71 21.31 -15.37
CA SER A 40 8.51 21.61 -16.56
C SER A 40 7.81 21.25 -17.87
N ASN A 41 7.96 22.12 -18.87
CA ASN A 41 7.61 21.92 -20.29
C ASN A 41 8.33 20.73 -20.97
N SER A 42 8.92 19.83 -20.19
CA SER A 42 9.50 18.58 -20.66
C SER A 42 8.45 17.49 -20.50
N GLN A 43 7.92 17.00 -21.62
CA GLN A 43 7.07 15.81 -21.71
C GLN A 43 7.74 14.54 -21.11
N TYR A 44 9.01 14.65 -20.71
CA TYR A 44 9.89 13.58 -20.26
C TYR A 44 10.50 13.84 -18.87
N SER A 45 9.94 14.73 -18.04
CA SER A 45 10.42 14.96 -16.67
C SER A 45 9.26 14.87 -15.67
N GLY A 46 8.64 13.70 -15.58
CA GLY A 46 7.78 13.39 -14.44
C GLY A 46 8.68 13.12 -13.24
N GLU A 47 8.56 13.88 -12.16
CA GLU A 47 9.45 13.80 -10.98
C GLU A 47 9.53 12.41 -10.32
N ASN A 48 8.64 11.48 -10.68
CA ASN A 48 8.57 10.11 -10.17
C ASN A 48 8.64 9.06 -11.31
N ALA A 49 9.22 9.40 -12.46
CA ALA A 49 9.25 8.52 -13.63
C ALA A 49 10.64 7.95 -13.92
N ILE A 50 10.71 6.63 -14.10
CA ILE A 50 11.84 5.91 -14.67
C ILE A 50 11.59 5.76 -16.16
N GLN A 51 12.45 6.33 -16.99
CA GLN A 51 12.36 6.21 -18.45
C GLN A 51 13.26 5.10 -18.96
N PHE A 52 12.79 4.44 -20.01
CA PHE A 52 13.54 3.39 -20.68
C PHE A 52 13.24 3.40 -22.18
N SER A 53 14.24 3.01 -22.97
CA SER A 53 14.19 3.08 -24.42
C SER A 53 14.36 1.71 -25.04
N GLY A 54 13.59 1.44 -26.09
CA GLY A 54 13.69 0.24 -26.89
C GLY A 54 12.78 -0.89 -26.41
N LYS A 55 12.21 -1.61 -27.38
CA LYS A 55 11.25 -2.70 -27.12
C LYS A 55 11.83 -3.85 -26.29
N LYS A 56 13.15 -4.06 -26.33
CA LYS A 56 13.83 -5.11 -25.54
C LYS A 56 13.73 -4.88 -24.03
N SER A 57 13.59 -3.62 -23.60
CA SER A 57 13.45 -3.26 -22.18
C SER A 57 12.01 -3.39 -21.69
N ASN A 58 11.04 -3.66 -22.56
CA ASN A 58 9.63 -3.79 -22.15
C ASN A 58 9.43 -4.98 -21.20
N GLU A 59 10.08 -6.11 -21.46
CA GLU A 59 9.95 -7.31 -20.63
C GLU A 59 10.44 -7.07 -19.20
N GLU A 60 11.62 -6.45 -19.05
CA GLU A 60 12.14 -6.08 -17.73
C GLU A 60 11.26 -5.02 -17.04
N ALA A 61 10.77 -4.03 -17.80
CA ALA A 61 9.89 -3.01 -17.26
C ALA A 61 8.54 -3.59 -16.78
N GLU A 62 7.99 -4.58 -17.48
CA GLU A 62 6.78 -5.30 -17.06
C GLU A 62 7.00 -6.06 -15.75
N ILE A 63 8.15 -6.72 -15.59
CA ILE A 63 8.52 -7.41 -14.33
C ILE A 63 8.59 -6.40 -13.18
N ILE A 64 9.25 -5.25 -13.39
CA ILE A 64 9.37 -4.20 -12.38
C ILE A 64 7.99 -3.65 -12.01
N VAL A 65 7.12 -3.37 -12.99
CA VAL A 65 5.76 -2.86 -12.75
C VAL A 65 4.92 -3.88 -11.98
N ALA A 66 4.99 -5.16 -12.35
CA ALA A 66 4.28 -6.23 -11.64
C ALA A 66 4.73 -6.32 -10.17
N TYR A 67 6.04 -6.24 -9.93
CA TYR A 67 6.59 -6.22 -8.58
C TYR A 67 6.09 -5.01 -7.77
N ILE A 68 6.17 -3.80 -8.33
CA ILE A 68 5.71 -2.58 -7.65
C ILE A 68 4.21 -2.66 -7.31
N ARG A 69 3.37 -3.12 -8.26
CA ARG A 69 1.93 -3.30 -8.04
C ARG A 69 1.66 -4.25 -6.88
N LYS A 70 2.35 -5.39 -6.88
CA LYS A 70 2.24 -6.38 -5.80
C LYS A 70 2.59 -5.75 -4.45
N GLN A 71 3.71 -5.02 -4.34
CA GLN A 71 4.09 -4.38 -3.07
C GLN A 71 3.07 -3.34 -2.60
N ILE A 72 2.52 -2.53 -3.51
CA ILE A 72 1.47 -1.54 -3.18
C ILE A 72 0.19 -2.25 -2.71
N GLU A 73 -0.20 -3.33 -3.38
CA GLU A 73 -1.38 -4.12 -3.04
C GLU A 73 -1.23 -4.80 -1.67
N GLU A 74 -0.07 -5.41 -1.39
CA GLU A 74 0.24 -6.00 -0.10
C GLU A 74 0.16 -4.97 1.03
N ILE A 75 0.60 -3.73 0.80
CA ILE A 75 0.52 -2.66 1.82
C ILE A 75 -0.91 -2.17 2.01
N LYS A 76 -1.69 -2.03 0.93
CA LYS A 76 -3.10 -1.62 1.01
C LYS A 76 -3.98 -2.67 1.68
N ASN A 77 -3.67 -3.94 1.46
CA ASN A 77 -4.39 -5.08 2.04
C ASN A 77 -3.78 -5.56 3.35
N ALA A 78 -2.60 -5.07 3.74
CA ALA A 78 -2.04 -5.33 5.05
C ALA A 78 -3.03 -4.80 6.10
N PRO A 79 -3.38 -5.60 7.13
CA PRO A 79 -4.16 -5.09 8.24
C PRO A 79 -3.41 -3.89 8.80
N VAL A 80 -4.07 -2.72 8.75
CA VAL A 80 -3.50 -1.45 9.19
C VAL A 80 -3.20 -1.58 10.69
N GLY A 81 -1.96 -1.95 11.00
CA GLY A 81 -1.52 -2.21 12.35
C GLY A 81 -1.68 -0.95 13.21
N GLY A 82 -2.56 -1.02 14.20
CA GLY A 82 -2.54 -0.17 15.39
C GLY A 82 -3.90 0.34 15.84
N ILE A 83 -4.72 0.90 14.94
CA ILE A 83 -5.86 1.73 15.37
C ILE A 83 -7.20 1.10 14.99
N VAL A 84 -7.31 0.51 13.79
CA VAL A 84 -8.56 -0.14 13.35
C VAL A 84 -8.80 -1.46 14.10
N GLN A 85 -7.74 -2.23 14.34
CA GLN A 85 -7.81 -3.46 15.14
C GLN A 85 -8.12 -3.17 16.62
N GLN A 86 -7.65 -2.05 17.18
CA GLN A 86 -7.96 -1.68 18.56
C GLN A 86 -9.40 -1.19 18.71
N VAL A 87 -9.94 -0.44 17.74
CA VAL A 87 -11.35 -0.04 17.74
C VAL A 87 -12.24 -1.27 17.56
N SER A 88 -11.92 -2.16 16.62
CA SER A 88 -12.71 -3.40 16.42
C SER A 88 -12.62 -4.32 17.63
N ALA A 89 -11.43 -4.51 18.22
CA ALA A 89 -11.27 -5.35 19.41
C ALA A 89 -11.99 -4.77 20.63
N ALA A 90 -12.01 -3.45 20.79
CA ALA A 90 -12.75 -2.79 21.87
C ALA A 90 -14.27 -2.90 21.69
N GLU A 91 -14.77 -2.73 20.47
CA GLU A 91 -16.20 -2.92 20.15
C GLU A 91 -16.62 -4.38 20.30
N GLU A 92 -15.82 -5.32 19.84
CA GLU A 92 -16.06 -6.76 20.02
C GLU A 92 -16.03 -7.15 21.50
N LEU A 93 -15.08 -6.64 22.30
CA LEU A 93 -15.06 -6.85 23.76
C LEU A 93 -16.31 -6.29 24.46
N LYS A 94 -16.82 -5.15 23.99
CA LYS A 94 -18.07 -4.59 24.51
C LYS A 94 -19.26 -5.50 24.22
N ASN A 95 -19.37 -6.01 22.99
CA ASN A 95 -20.40 -6.98 22.61
C ASN A 95 -20.30 -8.28 23.43
N PHE A 96 -19.09 -8.81 23.64
CA PHE A 96 -18.90 -9.99 24.48
C PHE A 96 -19.30 -9.75 25.94
N LYS A 97 -19.06 -8.53 26.46
CA LYS A 97 -19.49 -8.18 27.82
C LYS A 97 -21.01 -8.11 27.93
N GLU A 98 -21.70 -7.57 26.94
CA GLU A 98 -23.16 -7.56 26.90
C GLU A 98 -23.73 -8.99 26.85
N LEU A 99 -23.10 -9.91 26.10
CA LEU A 99 -23.49 -11.32 26.09
C LEU A 99 -23.28 -12.01 27.44
N LEU A 100 -22.21 -11.67 28.16
CA LEU A 100 -21.95 -12.16 29.52
C LEU A 100 -23.00 -11.63 30.50
N ASP A 101 -23.31 -10.33 30.43
CA ASP A 101 -24.30 -9.67 31.30
C ASP A 101 -25.72 -10.21 31.03
N MET A 102 -26.02 -10.61 29.78
CA MET A 102 -27.25 -11.31 29.41
C MET A 102 -27.25 -12.80 29.76
N GLY A 103 -26.15 -13.35 30.27
CA GLY A 103 -26.00 -14.77 30.60
C GLY A 103 -25.98 -15.71 29.39
N VAL A 104 -25.71 -15.17 28.19
CA VAL A 104 -25.60 -15.93 26.93
C VAL A 104 -24.26 -16.67 26.84
N ILE A 105 -23.21 -16.09 27.42
CA ILE A 105 -21.88 -16.70 27.54
C ILE A 105 -21.45 -16.70 29.01
N THR A 106 -20.55 -17.62 29.35
CA THR A 106 -19.94 -17.71 30.69
C THR A 106 -18.69 -16.83 30.79
N GLN A 107 -18.24 -16.55 32.01
CA GLN A 107 -17.02 -15.77 32.27
C GLN A 107 -15.78 -16.41 31.60
N GLU A 108 -15.68 -17.73 31.61
CA GLU A 108 -14.58 -18.49 30.99
C GLU A 108 -14.57 -18.32 29.47
N GLU A 109 -15.75 -18.30 28.83
CA GLU A 109 -15.88 -18.07 27.39
C GLU A 109 -15.54 -16.63 27.01
N PHE A 110 -15.92 -15.66 27.84
CA PHE A 110 -15.54 -14.26 27.67
C PHE A 110 -14.01 -14.07 27.73
N ASP A 111 -13.35 -14.62 28.75
CA ASP A 111 -11.91 -14.49 28.93
C ASP A 111 -11.11 -15.21 27.82
N ALA A 112 -11.59 -16.37 27.35
CA ALA A 112 -11.00 -17.07 26.21
C ALA A 112 -11.08 -16.26 24.91
N LYS A 113 -12.23 -15.61 24.65
CA LYS A 113 -12.41 -14.73 23.48
C LYS A 113 -11.54 -13.48 23.58
N LYS A 114 -11.45 -12.87 24.77
CA LYS A 114 -10.63 -11.69 25.05
C LYS A 114 -9.15 -11.95 24.80
N ASN A 115 -8.60 -13.05 25.32
CA ASN A 115 -7.18 -13.39 25.11
C ASN A 115 -6.89 -13.65 23.63
N LYS A 116 -7.78 -14.35 22.93
CA LYS A 116 -7.68 -14.58 21.49
C LYS A 116 -7.75 -13.28 20.68
N LEU A 117 -8.58 -12.32 21.10
CA LEU A 117 -8.70 -11.01 20.45
C LEU A 117 -7.45 -10.14 20.67
N LEU A 118 -6.87 -10.20 21.87
CA LEU A 118 -5.70 -9.42 22.25
C LEU A 118 -4.37 -10.07 21.85
N GLY A 119 -4.40 -11.30 21.33
CA GLY A 119 -3.22 -12.05 20.89
C GLY A 119 -2.26 -12.39 22.03
N LEU A 120 -2.79 -12.60 23.24
CA LEU A 120 -2.05 -12.91 24.47
C LEU A 120 -2.05 -14.41 24.79
#